data_AF-A0AAX3EBT6-F1
#
_entry.id   AF-A0AAX3EBT6-F1
#
_cell.length_a   1.000
_cell.length_b   1.000
_cell.length_c   1.000
_cell.angle_alpha   90.00
_cell.angle_beta   90.00
_cell.angle_gamma   90.00
#
_symmetry.space_group_name_H-M   'P 1'
#
loop_
_entity.id
_entity.type
_entity.pdbx_description
1 polymer ?
#
loop_
_entity_poly.entity_id
_entity_poly.type
_entity_poly.pdbx_seq_one_letter_code
_entity_poly.pdbx_strand_id
1 'polypeptide(L)'
;MSNDEDPFVVERETVLINGEWYEVENATHFVDDGQEYILLDDRVYELNGSILGDPVMSVVRRESVYFNGERYDLENTPHMTINGQEYISIDSKWYEVNGAFLGNEVDEEELDRLMEGDNNDVFQYEPPQKYEPPSQSEGWGSILTSVLYFLIGVGLFVVAANQLGYIQLGGGGIDIDPPASVIAVGTATPTATSSSVSVTRTATPRVTPTPVTSYGDTQASKIVEAMDYTNPTTRDFALSLIDKDHGGNYNIAQICDMWEKIYKRWTYVNDPKGTEYYSPASRTINLGLKGDCDDFTILVASTMLAIGGTPRVILASDSVEGHAYAEICIANNKDSLQKAANYICQRYKCKNIAYRTTNANGQTQYWLNLDWSSKHPGGSYFQNDGATVAIYPNKHWVRLK
;
A
#
# COMPACT_ATOMS: atom_id res chain seq x y z
N MET A 1 15.88 30.54 13.90
CA MET A 1 16.89 29.90 14.76
C MET A 1 16.34 28.51 14.95
N SER A 2 16.68 27.59 14.04
CA SER A 2 16.30 26.19 14.22
C SER A 2 17.12 25.66 15.39
N ASN A 3 16.44 25.01 16.33
CA ASN A 3 17.07 24.31 17.44
C ASN A 3 17.28 22.86 17.00
N ASP A 4 18.06 22.65 15.95
CA ASP A 4 18.43 21.31 15.52
C ASP A 4 19.41 20.78 16.58
N GLU A 5 18.96 19.84 17.40
CA GLU A 5 19.86 19.22 18.37
C GLU A 5 20.74 18.18 17.64
N ASP A 6 22.05 18.26 17.88
CA ASP A 6 23.01 17.30 17.30
C ASP A 6 22.55 15.85 17.61
N PRO A 7 22.69 14.92 16.64
CA PRO A 7 22.32 13.53 16.87
C PRO A 7 23.00 12.95 18.12
N PHE A 8 22.23 12.26 18.96
CA PHE A 8 22.70 11.65 20.19
C PHE A 8 22.39 10.15 20.22
N VAL A 9 23.14 9.38 21.00
CA VAL A 9 22.96 7.92 21.11
C VAL A 9 22.31 7.59 22.44
N VAL A 10 21.23 6.80 22.39
CA VAL A 10 20.59 6.23 23.57
C VAL A 10 21.04 4.78 23.71
N GLU A 11 21.66 4.48 24.85
CA GLU A 11 22.10 3.12 25.18
C GLU A 11 20.96 2.34 25.86
N ARG A 12 20.54 1.22 25.27
CA ARG A 12 19.53 0.28 25.80
C ARG A 12 18.18 0.93 26.07
N GLU A 13 17.43 1.14 25.00
CA GLU A 13 16.06 1.65 25.01
C GLU A 13 15.05 0.59 24.58
N THR A 14 13.83 0.65 25.13
CA THR A 14 12.73 -0.22 24.71
C THR A 14 11.79 0.55 23.78
N VAL A 15 11.54 0.01 22.58
CA VAL A 15 10.62 0.58 21.59
C VAL A 15 9.48 -0.38 21.25
N LEU A 16 8.28 0.14 21.02
CA LEU A 16 7.08 -0.59 20.64
C LEU A 16 6.91 -0.53 19.13
N ILE A 17 6.95 -1.70 18.49
CA ILE A 17 6.81 -1.87 17.04
C ILE A 17 5.70 -2.89 16.80
N ASN A 18 4.65 -2.49 16.07
CA ASN A 18 3.50 -3.36 15.74
C ASN A 18 2.85 -4.05 16.97
N GLY A 19 2.86 -3.39 18.13
CA GLY A 19 2.28 -3.91 19.37
C GLY A 19 3.19 -4.84 20.18
N GLU A 20 4.44 -5.05 19.76
CA GLU A 20 5.46 -5.82 20.49
C GLU A 20 6.63 -4.93 20.90
N TRP A 21 7.21 -5.20 22.07
CA TRP A 21 8.32 -4.45 22.64
C TRP A 21 9.67 -5.04 22.23
N TYR A 22 10.60 -4.17 21.83
CA TYR A 22 11.95 -4.50 21.39
C TYR A 22 12.98 -3.70 22.20
N GLU A 23 14.09 -4.34 22.57
CA GLU A 23 15.25 -3.68 23.21
C GLU A 23 16.29 -3.33 22.14
N VAL A 24 16.66 -2.05 22.05
CA VAL A 24 17.69 -1.53 21.14
C VAL A 24 18.89 -1.04 21.93
N GLU A 25 20.07 -1.61 21.67
CA GLU A 25 21.24 -1.34 22.53
C GLU A 25 21.96 -0.01 22.26
N ASN A 26 21.92 0.52 21.03
CA ASN A 26 22.58 1.78 20.65
C ASN A 26 21.79 2.47 19.53
N ALA A 27 20.66 3.08 19.89
CA ALA A 27 19.83 3.81 18.94
C ALA A 27 20.35 5.24 18.76
N THR A 28 20.48 5.70 17.51
CA THR A 28 20.82 7.10 17.23
C THR A 28 19.55 7.91 17.08
N HIS A 29 19.41 8.96 17.87
CA HIS A 29 18.28 9.87 17.92
C HIS A 29 18.70 11.25 17.45
N PHE A 30 17.76 12.04 16.97
CA PHE A 30 17.93 13.47 16.76
C PHE A 30 16.58 14.18 16.90
N VAL A 31 16.62 15.48 17.20
CA VAL A 31 15.42 16.30 17.36
C VAL A 31 15.42 17.38 16.29
N ASP A 32 14.32 17.45 15.55
CA ASP A 32 14.08 18.47 14.54
C ASP A 32 12.69 19.09 14.77
N ASP A 33 12.63 20.42 14.82
CA ASP A 33 11.48 21.25 15.23
C ASP A 33 10.70 20.73 16.47
N GLY A 34 11.40 20.13 17.43
CA GLY A 34 10.81 19.60 18.66
C GLY A 34 10.17 18.20 18.54
N GLN A 35 10.25 17.56 17.36
CA GLN A 35 9.94 16.16 17.16
C GLN A 35 11.21 15.31 17.25
N GLU A 36 11.17 14.22 18.02
CA GLU A 36 12.27 13.28 18.13
C GLU A 36 12.16 12.18 17.07
N TYR A 37 13.29 11.83 16.48
CA TYR A 37 13.42 10.79 15.47
C TYR A 37 14.48 9.79 15.89
N ILE A 38 14.30 8.55 15.47
CA ILE A 38 15.22 7.44 15.74
C ILE A 38 15.65 6.79 14.43
N LEU A 39 16.96 6.60 14.28
CA LEU A 39 17.59 5.93 13.14
C LEU A 39 17.85 4.45 13.48
N LEU A 40 17.13 3.56 12.80
CA LEU A 40 17.28 2.11 12.90
C LEU A 40 17.44 1.49 11.51
N ASP A 41 18.47 0.66 11.33
CA ASP A 41 18.72 -0.09 10.08
C ASP A 41 18.58 0.76 8.80
N ASP A 42 19.18 1.95 8.84
CA ASP A 42 19.19 2.98 7.78
C ASP A 42 17.82 3.61 7.45
N ARG A 43 16.88 3.55 8.39
CA ARG A 43 15.58 4.22 8.31
C ARG A 43 15.39 5.14 9.50
N VAL A 44 14.85 6.32 9.23
CA VAL A 44 14.46 7.29 10.24
C VAL A 44 12.97 7.12 10.51
N TYR A 45 12.62 6.93 11.77
CA TYR A 45 11.25 6.83 12.25
C TYR A 45 10.93 7.99 13.16
N GLU A 46 9.70 8.49 13.11
CA GLU A 46 9.17 9.36 14.16
C GLU A 46 9.09 8.58 15.47
N LEU A 47 9.55 9.19 16.56
CA LEU A 47 9.48 8.62 17.90
C LEU A 47 8.47 9.39 18.74
N ASN A 48 7.37 8.72 19.10
CA ASN A 48 6.32 9.27 19.96
C ASN A 48 6.34 8.58 21.32
N GLY A 49 7.22 9.05 22.21
CA GLY A 49 7.53 8.35 23.46
C GLY A 49 8.34 7.10 23.15
N SER A 50 7.80 5.91 23.43
CA SER A 50 8.46 4.64 23.07
C SER A 50 7.85 3.99 21.83
N ILE A 51 6.98 4.67 21.09
CA ILE A 51 6.27 4.11 19.94
C ILE A 51 6.93 4.61 18.66
N LEU A 52 7.29 3.68 17.77
CA LEU A 52 7.78 4.03 16.43
C LEU A 52 6.60 4.32 15.50
N GLY A 53 6.63 5.50 14.88
CA GLY A 53 5.76 5.87 13.77
C GLY A 53 6.22 5.28 12.45
N ASP A 54 5.65 5.76 11.36
CA ASP A 54 6.06 5.37 10.01
C ASP A 54 7.45 5.94 9.65
N PRO A 55 8.23 5.26 8.79
CA PRO A 55 9.53 5.76 8.37
C PRO A 55 9.38 6.99 7.48
N VAL A 56 10.00 8.11 7.87
CA VAL A 56 9.96 9.38 7.15
C VAL A 56 11.08 9.51 6.11
N MET A 57 12.20 8.85 6.36
CA MET A 57 13.36 8.83 5.48
C MET A 57 14.04 7.46 5.52
N SER A 58 14.57 7.02 4.40
CA SER A 58 15.31 5.76 4.30
C SER A 58 16.53 5.92 3.42
N VAL A 59 17.59 5.19 3.69
CA VAL A 59 18.75 5.12 2.78
C VAL A 59 18.68 3.81 2.00
N VAL A 60 18.47 3.93 0.70
CA VAL A 60 18.48 2.79 -0.20
C VAL A 60 19.93 2.50 -0.59
N ARG A 61 20.49 1.46 0.03
CA ARG A 61 21.92 1.12 -0.12
C ARG A 61 22.34 0.84 -1.56
N ARG A 62 21.43 0.32 -2.40
CA ARG A 62 21.66 0.05 -3.83
C ARG A 62 20.33 0.03 -4.58
N GLU A 63 20.23 0.79 -5.66
CA GLU A 63 19.06 0.74 -6.54
C GLU A 63 19.41 1.11 -7.98
N SER A 64 18.41 0.98 -8.86
CA SER A 64 18.52 1.44 -10.24
C SER A 64 17.34 2.33 -10.58
N VAL A 65 17.63 3.58 -10.92
CA VAL A 65 16.64 4.54 -11.41
C VAL A 65 16.91 4.86 -12.88
N TYR A 66 15.90 5.36 -13.56
CA TYR A 66 15.98 5.77 -14.95
C TYR A 66 15.76 7.27 -15.06
N PHE A 67 16.69 7.97 -15.70
CA PHE A 67 16.59 9.39 -15.96
C PHE A 67 16.94 9.67 -17.42
N ASN A 68 16.07 10.41 -18.12
CA ASN A 68 16.22 10.69 -19.56
C ASN A 68 16.45 9.45 -20.45
N GLY A 69 15.93 8.29 -20.04
CA GLY A 69 16.07 7.03 -20.78
C GLY A 69 17.36 6.26 -20.52
N GLU A 70 18.27 6.78 -19.68
CA GLU A 70 19.47 6.09 -19.22
C GLU A 70 19.25 5.50 -17.82
N ARG A 71 19.87 4.35 -17.55
CA ARG A 71 19.83 3.68 -16.25
C ARG A 71 20.99 4.17 -15.39
N TYR A 72 20.69 4.60 -14.18
CA TYR A 72 21.64 4.98 -13.16
C TYR A 72 21.56 3.97 -12.02
N ASP A 73 22.69 3.33 -11.72
CA ASP A 73 22.82 2.48 -10.55
C ASP A 73 23.35 3.33 -9.41
N LEU A 74 22.54 3.51 -8.37
CA LEU A 74 22.83 4.38 -7.25
C LEU A 74 23.18 3.54 -6.01
N GLU A 75 24.04 4.08 -5.15
CA GLU A 75 24.42 3.45 -3.88
C GLU A 75 24.23 4.42 -2.72
N ASN A 76 23.65 3.92 -1.63
CA ASN A 76 23.38 4.63 -0.38
C ASN A 76 22.63 5.94 -0.58
N THR A 77 21.56 5.86 -1.36
CA THR A 77 20.82 7.03 -1.79
C THR A 77 19.71 7.35 -0.79
N PRO A 78 19.64 8.58 -0.27
CA PRO A 78 18.55 8.99 0.59
C PRO A 78 17.22 9.04 -0.17
N HIS A 79 16.19 8.48 0.43
CA HIS A 79 14.81 8.50 -0.01
C HIS A 79 13.95 9.13 1.05
N MET A 80 12.98 9.93 0.64
CA MET A 80 12.02 10.59 1.50
C MET A 80 10.63 10.44 0.91
N THR A 81 9.62 10.22 1.75
CA THR A 81 8.22 10.16 1.28
C THR A 81 7.45 11.31 1.91
N ILE A 82 6.93 12.21 1.08
CA ILE A 82 6.14 13.36 1.54
C ILE A 82 4.77 13.28 0.87
N ASN A 83 3.70 13.24 1.66
CA ASN A 83 2.32 13.13 1.19
C ASN A 83 2.10 11.96 0.19
N GLY A 84 2.89 10.90 0.32
CA GLY A 84 2.87 9.71 -0.54
C GLY A 84 3.62 9.79 -1.85
N GLN A 85 4.22 10.93 -2.16
CA GLN A 85 5.19 11.04 -3.24
C GLN A 85 6.57 10.71 -2.67
N GLU A 86 7.26 9.78 -3.33
CA GLU A 86 8.64 9.42 -3.00
C GLU A 86 9.61 10.37 -3.72
N TYR A 87 10.69 10.74 -3.04
CA TYR A 87 11.77 11.59 -3.52
C TYR A 87 13.10 10.92 -3.22
N ILE A 88 14.06 11.08 -4.12
CA ILE A 88 15.41 10.51 -4.02
C ILE A 88 16.46 11.61 -4.16
N SER A 89 17.49 11.58 -3.32
CA SER A 89 18.59 12.56 -3.34
C SER A 89 19.79 12.05 -4.13
N ILE A 90 20.10 12.67 -5.26
CA ILE A 90 21.26 12.36 -6.10
C ILE A 90 22.11 13.62 -6.22
N ASP A 91 23.40 13.52 -5.91
CA ASP A 91 24.34 14.66 -5.97
C ASP A 91 23.82 15.91 -5.23
N SER A 92 23.21 15.70 -4.05
CA SER A 92 22.62 16.76 -3.21
C SER A 92 21.46 17.52 -3.87
N LYS A 93 20.79 16.89 -4.82
CA LYS A 93 19.54 17.38 -5.44
C LYS A 93 18.46 16.33 -5.28
N TRP A 94 17.23 16.76 -5.06
CA TRP A 94 16.13 15.86 -4.89
C TRP A 94 15.35 15.70 -6.19
N TYR A 95 14.89 14.49 -6.44
CA TYR A 95 14.11 14.14 -7.62
C TYR A 95 12.88 13.38 -7.19
N GLU A 96 11.74 13.69 -7.81
CA GLU A 96 10.55 12.85 -7.66
C GLU A 96 10.81 11.44 -8.18
N VAL A 97 10.33 10.43 -7.47
CA VAL A 97 10.39 9.03 -7.88
C VAL A 97 9.01 8.59 -8.34
N ASN A 98 8.91 8.35 -9.65
CA ASN A 98 7.71 7.80 -10.29
C ASN A 98 7.97 6.34 -10.64
N GLY A 99 7.95 5.52 -9.60
CA GLY A 99 8.33 4.11 -9.65
C GLY A 99 9.83 3.89 -9.76
N ALA A 100 10.34 3.57 -10.95
CA ALA A 100 11.79 3.46 -11.19
C ALA A 100 12.35 4.66 -11.97
N PHE A 101 11.56 5.71 -12.20
CA PHE A 101 11.93 6.86 -13.02
C PHE A 101 12.09 8.10 -12.16
N LEU A 102 13.14 8.86 -12.42
CA LEU A 102 13.30 10.19 -11.86
C LEU A 102 12.43 11.18 -12.65
N GLY A 103 11.58 11.88 -11.91
CA GLY A 103 10.77 13.00 -12.37
C GLY A 103 11.56 14.31 -12.35
N ASN A 104 10.88 15.39 -11.99
CA ASN A 104 11.53 16.71 -11.93
C ASN A 104 12.48 16.78 -10.74
N GLU A 105 13.54 17.58 -10.91
CA GLU A 105 14.34 18.05 -9.78
C GLU A 105 13.45 18.96 -8.92
N VAL A 106 13.48 18.75 -7.61
CA VAL A 106 12.76 19.52 -6.61
C VAL A 106 13.82 20.16 -5.70
N ASP A 107 13.69 21.45 -5.45
CA ASP A 107 14.60 22.14 -4.56
C ASP A 107 14.25 21.89 -3.08
N GLU A 108 15.23 22.09 -2.19
CA GLU A 108 15.06 21.81 -0.76
C GLU A 108 13.98 22.72 -0.13
N GLU A 109 13.82 23.97 -0.60
CA GLU A 109 12.75 24.86 -0.10
C GLU A 109 11.35 24.36 -0.46
N GLU A 110 11.18 23.74 -1.63
CA GLU A 110 9.92 23.12 -2.05
C GLU A 110 9.64 21.86 -1.24
N LEU A 111 10.65 21.04 -0.95
CA LEU A 111 10.51 19.88 -0.05
C LEU A 111 10.10 20.30 1.36
N ASP A 112 10.73 21.34 1.91
CA ASP A 112 10.40 21.86 3.24
C ASP A 112 8.93 22.33 3.27
N ARG A 113 8.45 23.04 2.23
CA ARG A 113 7.04 23.44 2.13
C ARG A 113 6.08 22.26 2.02
N LEU A 114 6.49 21.19 1.33
CA LEU A 114 5.68 19.97 1.20
C LEU A 114 5.61 19.21 2.53
N MET A 115 6.67 19.25 3.34
CA MET A 115 6.76 18.63 4.67
C MET A 115 6.05 19.43 5.76
N GLU A 116 6.14 20.76 5.73
CA GLU A 116 5.47 21.66 6.69
C GLU A 116 3.94 21.57 6.61
N GLY A 117 3.42 21.02 5.52
CA GLY A 117 2.00 21.03 5.20
C GLY A 117 1.52 22.46 4.98
N ASP A 118 0.45 22.62 4.21
CA ASP A 118 -0.18 23.91 4.04
C ASP A 118 -0.79 24.40 5.37
N ASN A 119 0.01 25.09 6.17
CA ASN A 119 -0.42 25.88 7.32
C ASN A 119 -0.81 27.32 6.91
N ASN A 120 -1.07 27.58 5.62
CA ASN A 120 -1.55 28.88 5.16
C ASN A 120 -2.86 28.88 4.35
N ASP A 121 -3.47 27.73 4.07
CA ASP A 121 -4.92 27.68 3.83
C ASP A 121 -5.68 27.40 5.13
N VAL A 122 -5.75 28.46 5.94
CA VAL A 122 -6.95 28.68 6.77
C VAL A 122 -8.14 28.68 5.82
N PHE A 123 -8.76 27.52 5.62
CA PHE A 123 -10.15 27.46 5.22
C PHE A 123 -10.94 28.20 6.31
N GLN A 124 -11.16 29.50 6.07
CA GLN A 124 -12.24 30.24 6.68
C GLN A 124 -13.50 29.40 6.44
N TYR A 125 -14.02 28.80 7.50
CA TYR A 125 -15.35 28.24 7.50
C TYR A 125 -16.32 29.41 7.33
N GLU A 126 -16.66 29.76 6.08
CA GLU A 126 -17.88 30.50 5.82
C GLU A 126 -19.05 29.52 6.02
N PRO A 127 -19.95 29.78 6.99
CA PRO A 127 -21.12 28.94 7.18
C PRO A 127 -21.94 28.94 5.88
N PRO A 128 -22.44 27.77 5.43
CA PRO A 128 -23.13 27.66 4.16
C PRO A 128 -24.31 28.63 4.10
N GLN A 129 -24.41 29.39 3.00
CA GLN A 129 -25.58 30.20 2.72
C GLN A 129 -26.83 29.32 2.75
N LYS A 130 -27.85 29.82 3.46
CA LYS A 130 -29.15 29.17 3.62
C LYS A 130 -29.72 28.77 2.27
N TYR A 131 -29.79 27.46 2.05
CA TYR A 131 -30.64 26.90 1.01
C TYR A 131 -32.11 27.21 1.34
N GLU A 132 -32.75 28.06 0.54
CA GLU A 132 -34.21 28.18 0.51
C GLU A 132 -34.76 27.07 -0.39
N PRO A 133 -35.52 26.11 0.15
CA PRO A 133 -36.12 25.06 -0.67
C PRO A 133 -37.22 25.63 -1.57
N PRO A 134 -37.40 25.11 -2.80
CA PRO A 134 -38.53 25.46 -3.62
C PRO A 134 -39.83 25.00 -2.95
N SER A 135 -40.89 25.79 -3.16
CA SER A 135 -42.22 25.60 -2.60
C SER A 135 -42.72 24.15 -2.72
N GLN A 136 -43.12 23.57 -1.58
CA GLN A 136 -43.84 22.29 -1.53
C GLN A 136 -45.17 22.40 -2.30
N SER A 137 -45.35 21.51 -3.29
CA SER A 137 -46.67 20.97 -3.61
C SER A 137 -46.84 19.61 -2.93
N GLU A 138 -48.07 19.39 -2.51
CA GLU A 138 -48.54 18.45 -1.50
C GLU A 138 -48.25 16.96 -1.77
N GLY A 139 -48.00 16.21 -0.69
CA GLY A 139 -48.61 14.89 -0.53
C GLY A 139 -47.66 13.73 -0.26
N TRP A 140 -47.89 13.11 0.90
CA TRP A 140 -47.54 11.74 1.33
C TRP A 140 -46.20 11.56 2.07
N GLY A 141 -46.33 11.62 3.39
CA GLY A 141 -45.30 11.22 4.34
C GLY A 141 -45.36 9.75 4.77
N SER A 142 -44.46 9.47 5.72
CA SER A 142 -44.39 8.31 6.61
C SER A 142 -43.57 7.08 6.17
N ILE A 143 -42.24 7.25 6.11
CA ILE A 143 -41.29 6.17 6.50
C ILE A 143 -40.16 6.71 7.42
N LEU A 144 -39.83 8.01 7.36
CA LEU A 144 -38.69 8.58 8.10
C LEU A 144 -38.90 8.83 9.61
N THR A 145 -40.14 8.77 10.11
CA THR A 145 -40.43 9.02 11.53
C THR A 145 -40.12 7.83 12.45
N SER A 146 -39.90 6.61 11.93
CA SER A 146 -39.64 5.44 12.79
C SER A 146 -38.16 5.25 13.14
N VAL A 147 -37.23 5.80 12.36
CA VAL A 147 -35.77 5.61 12.57
C VAL A 147 -35.22 6.63 13.58
N LEU A 148 -35.81 7.83 13.66
CA LEU A 148 -35.34 8.90 14.55
C LEU A 148 -35.70 8.65 16.03
N TYR A 149 -36.80 7.94 16.32
CA TYR A 149 -37.16 7.56 17.70
C TYR A 149 -36.37 6.35 18.23
N PHE A 150 -35.83 5.50 17.36
CA PHE A 150 -35.03 4.35 17.78
C PHE A 150 -33.63 4.77 18.27
N LEU A 151 -33.05 5.81 17.66
CA LEU A 151 -31.73 6.32 18.03
C LEU A 151 -31.73 7.22 19.29
N ILE A 152 -32.86 7.87 19.59
CA ILE A 152 -33.03 8.65 20.83
C ILE A 152 -33.32 7.73 22.04
N GLY A 153 -33.96 6.58 21.82
CA GLY A 153 -34.27 5.60 22.88
C GLY A 153 -33.06 4.81 23.40
N VAL A 154 -32.10 4.47 22.53
CA VAL A 154 -30.90 3.69 22.93
C VAL A 154 -29.88 4.57 23.65
N GLY A 155 -29.78 5.86 23.30
CA GLY A 155 -28.88 6.81 23.95
C GLY A 155 -29.25 7.13 25.40
N LEU A 156 -30.53 7.05 25.78
CA LEU A 156 -30.98 7.29 27.16
C LEU A 156 -30.83 6.06 28.09
N PHE A 157 -30.63 4.85 27.54
CA PHE A 157 -30.46 3.63 28.36
C PHE A 157 -29.01 3.42 28.82
N VAL A 158 -28.01 3.94 28.07
CA VAL A 158 -26.59 3.78 28.42
C VAL A 158 -26.10 4.81 29.45
N VAL A 159 -26.77 5.97 29.56
CA VAL A 159 -26.41 7.01 30.55
C VAL A 159 -27.01 6.74 31.94
N ALA A 160 -28.08 5.96 32.05
CA ALA A 160 -28.72 5.63 33.33
C ALA A 160 -28.07 4.45 34.09
N ALA A 161 -27.16 3.68 33.45
CA ALA A 161 -26.54 2.50 34.06
C ALA A 161 -25.21 2.79 34.79
N ASN A 162 -24.68 4.01 34.74
CA ASN A 162 -23.41 4.37 35.39
C ASN A 162 -23.58 5.17 36.70
N GLN A 163 -24.76 5.11 37.33
CA GLN A 163 -25.09 5.79 38.60
C GLN A 163 -25.75 4.86 39.65
N LEU A 164 -25.65 3.53 39.51
CA LEU A 164 -26.15 2.57 40.50
C LEU A 164 -25.07 1.52 40.77
N GLY A 165 -24.18 1.84 41.71
CA GLY A 165 -23.06 1.00 42.10
C GLY A 165 -23.47 -0.37 42.65
N TYR A 166 -22.85 -1.41 42.10
CA TYR A 166 -22.55 -2.71 42.68
C TYR A 166 -21.31 -3.19 41.87
N ILE A 167 -20.11 -3.41 42.42
CA ILE A 167 -19.71 -4.59 43.20
C ILE A 167 -18.42 -4.27 44.01
N GLN A 168 -18.33 -4.92 45.16
CA GLN A 168 -17.46 -4.76 46.32
C GLN A 168 -15.97 -5.11 46.12
N LEU A 169 -15.14 -4.30 46.77
CA LEU A 169 -13.72 -4.51 47.12
C LEU A 169 -13.53 -5.77 47.99
N GLY A 170 -12.55 -6.60 47.61
CA GLY A 170 -11.96 -7.65 48.45
C GLY A 170 -10.52 -7.29 48.79
N GLY A 171 -10.29 -6.88 50.03
CA GLY A 171 -8.97 -6.62 50.59
C GLY A 171 -8.22 -7.91 50.94
N GLY A 172 -6.90 -7.84 50.86
CA GLY A 172 -5.98 -8.89 51.28
C GLY A 172 -4.55 -8.41 51.10
N GLY A 173 -4.06 -7.68 52.10
CA GLY A 173 -2.65 -7.27 52.16
C GLY A 173 -1.74 -8.44 52.47
N ILE A 174 -0.52 -8.39 51.93
CA ILE A 174 0.65 -9.07 52.49
C ILE A 174 1.84 -8.13 52.27
N ASP A 175 2.29 -7.49 53.35
CA ASP A 175 3.60 -6.86 53.49
C ASP A 175 4.68 -7.92 53.48
N ILE A 176 5.74 -7.74 52.67
CA ILE A 176 7.08 -8.24 52.98
C ILE A 176 8.09 -7.15 52.58
N ASP A 177 8.79 -6.64 53.60
CA ASP A 177 9.87 -5.65 53.57
C ASP A 177 11.07 -6.03 52.67
N PRO A 178 11.86 -5.05 52.22
CA PRO A 178 13.06 -5.23 51.40
C PRO A 178 14.32 -5.45 52.26
N PRO A 179 15.43 -5.95 51.69
CA PRO A 179 16.74 -5.67 52.23
C PRO A 179 17.43 -4.56 51.45
N ALA A 180 17.81 -3.52 52.19
CA ALA A 180 18.81 -2.54 51.79
C ALA A 180 20.23 -3.09 51.98
N SER A 181 21.14 -2.74 51.06
CA SER A 181 22.59 -2.56 51.35
C SER A 181 23.28 -1.83 50.17
N VAL A 182 23.36 -0.50 50.14
CA VAL A 182 24.45 0.44 50.54
C VAL A 182 25.83 0.32 49.83
N ILE A 183 26.31 1.49 49.33
CA ILE A 183 27.68 2.00 49.03
C ILE A 183 28.28 1.57 47.65
N ALA A 184 28.76 2.45 46.73
CA ALA A 184 29.56 3.67 46.91
C ALA A 184 29.40 4.74 45.81
N VAL A 185 29.60 5.99 46.22
CA VAL A 185 29.79 7.20 45.39
C VAL A 185 31.22 7.23 44.83
N GLY A 186 31.37 7.50 43.54
CA GLY A 186 32.64 7.78 42.88
C GLY A 186 32.49 8.93 41.88
N THR A 187 32.88 10.11 42.29
CA THR A 187 33.05 11.33 41.48
C THR A 187 34.24 11.20 40.53
N ALA A 188 34.04 11.43 39.23
CA ALA A 188 35.11 11.88 38.32
C ALA A 188 34.53 12.66 37.12
N THR A 189 34.95 13.93 37.02
CA THR A 189 34.78 14.89 35.92
C THR A 189 35.57 14.44 34.67
N PRO A 190 35.10 14.72 33.43
CA PRO A 190 35.67 14.14 32.21
C PRO A 190 37.05 14.74 31.84
N THR A 191 37.93 13.89 31.32
CA THR A 191 39.20 14.28 30.69
C THR A 191 39.14 13.89 29.21
N ALA A 192 39.12 14.87 28.31
CA ALA A 192 39.26 14.66 26.88
C ALA A 192 40.64 14.05 26.59
N THR A 193 40.66 12.83 26.05
CA THR A 193 41.89 12.20 25.55
C THR A 193 41.64 11.68 24.14
N SER A 194 42.17 12.41 23.16
CA SER A 194 42.29 11.95 21.78
C SER A 194 43.18 10.71 21.76
N SER A 195 42.66 9.57 21.32
CA SER A 195 43.47 8.37 21.08
C SER A 195 42.89 7.58 19.92
N SER A 196 43.71 7.42 18.89
CA SER A 196 43.47 6.65 17.68
C SER A 196 43.33 5.16 17.99
N VAL A 197 42.15 4.60 17.73
CA VAL A 197 41.92 3.15 17.80
C VAL A 197 42.39 2.49 16.51
N SER A 198 43.40 1.63 16.62
CA SER A 198 43.86 0.74 15.55
C SER A 198 43.02 -0.54 15.55
N VAL A 199 42.30 -0.80 14.46
CA VAL A 199 41.47 -2.01 14.32
C VAL A 199 42.30 -3.16 13.72
N THR A 200 42.40 -4.27 14.46
CA THR A 200 42.95 -5.54 13.97
C THR A 200 41.85 -6.29 13.21
N ARG A 201 42.03 -6.51 11.89
CA ARG A 201 41.05 -7.22 11.04
C ARG A 201 41.20 -8.74 11.19
N THR A 202 40.26 -9.39 11.86
CA THR A 202 40.03 -10.83 11.71
C THR A 202 39.10 -11.04 10.51
N ALA A 203 39.48 -11.91 9.57
CA ALA A 203 38.69 -12.17 8.37
C ALA A 203 37.44 -13.01 8.71
N THR A 204 36.30 -12.34 8.81
CA THR A 204 34.97 -12.97 8.81
C THR A 204 34.71 -13.59 7.43
N PRO A 205 34.08 -14.78 7.32
CA PRO A 205 33.72 -15.35 6.03
C PRO A 205 32.87 -14.35 5.24
N ARG A 206 33.23 -14.11 3.98
CA ARG A 206 32.47 -13.27 3.05
C ARG A 206 31.06 -13.81 2.97
N VAL A 207 30.11 -13.14 3.63
CA VAL A 207 28.68 -13.36 3.41
C VAL A 207 28.44 -13.10 1.92
N THR A 208 28.01 -14.13 1.20
CA THR A 208 27.57 -13.99 -0.20
C THR A 208 26.46 -12.94 -0.21
N PRO A 209 26.55 -11.86 -1.02
CA PRO A 209 25.55 -10.82 -1.02
C PRO A 209 24.18 -11.38 -1.38
N THR A 210 23.17 -11.12 -0.55
CA THR A 210 21.76 -11.31 -0.91
C THR A 210 21.45 -10.37 -2.10
N PRO A 211 20.75 -10.84 -3.15
CA PRO A 211 20.38 -9.97 -4.28
C PRO A 211 19.52 -8.80 -3.81
N VAL A 212 19.87 -7.58 -4.23
CA VAL A 212 19.08 -6.37 -3.97
C VAL A 212 17.95 -6.30 -5.00
N THR A 213 16.70 -6.13 -4.54
CA THR A 213 15.48 -6.07 -5.37
C THR A 213 15.23 -4.64 -5.86
N SER A 214 15.03 -4.43 -7.18
CA SER A 214 14.67 -3.12 -7.74
C SER A 214 13.26 -2.68 -7.30
N TYR A 215 12.89 -1.39 -7.44
CA TYR A 215 11.52 -0.93 -7.19
C TYR A 215 10.47 -1.78 -7.94
N GLY A 216 10.74 -2.07 -9.22
CA GLY A 216 9.89 -2.96 -10.02
C GLY A 216 9.76 -4.36 -9.42
N ASP A 217 10.86 -4.90 -8.85
CA ASP A 217 10.84 -6.19 -8.16
C ASP A 217 10.09 -6.12 -6.81
N THR A 218 10.17 -4.98 -6.12
CA THR A 218 9.43 -4.72 -4.87
C THR A 218 7.93 -4.64 -5.15
N GLN A 219 7.50 -3.83 -6.12
CA GLN A 219 6.10 -3.72 -6.52
C GLN A 219 5.56 -5.05 -7.05
N ALA A 220 6.32 -5.72 -7.92
CA ALA A 220 5.96 -7.05 -8.39
C ALA A 220 5.82 -8.04 -7.23
N SER A 221 6.70 -7.97 -6.23
CA SER A 221 6.60 -8.83 -5.04
C SER A 221 5.35 -8.55 -4.23
N LYS A 222 5.07 -7.28 -3.90
CA LYS A 222 3.89 -6.87 -3.13
C LYS A 222 2.58 -7.31 -3.82
N ILE A 223 2.44 -7.00 -5.10
CA ILE A 223 1.25 -7.36 -5.90
C ILE A 223 1.09 -8.89 -5.97
N VAL A 224 2.17 -9.63 -6.24
CA VAL A 224 2.10 -11.10 -6.36
C VAL A 224 1.81 -11.76 -5.01
N GLU A 225 2.33 -11.22 -3.91
CA GLU A 225 2.02 -11.69 -2.56
C GLU A 225 0.56 -11.44 -2.19
N ALA A 226 0.02 -10.28 -2.56
CA ALA A 226 -1.40 -9.95 -2.37
C ALA A 226 -2.34 -10.84 -3.22
N MET A 227 -1.86 -11.49 -4.29
CA MET A 227 -2.74 -12.37 -5.07
C MET A 227 -3.27 -13.57 -4.28
N ASP A 228 -2.53 -14.08 -3.29
CA ASP A 228 -2.94 -15.13 -2.34
C ASP A 228 -3.86 -16.28 -2.86
N TYR A 229 -3.79 -16.66 -4.14
CA TYR A 229 -4.79 -17.47 -4.85
C TYR A 229 -4.96 -18.91 -4.33
N THR A 230 -4.03 -19.38 -3.49
CA THR A 230 -4.09 -20.68 -2.81
C THR A 230 -4.73 -20.60 -1.42
N ASN A 231 -4.98 -19.39 -0.90
CA ASN A 231 -5.76 -19.17 0.31
C ASN A 231 -7.17 -19.76 0.11
N PRO A 232 -7.70 -20.55 1.08
CA PRO A 232 -9.03 -21.15 0.96
C PRO A 232 -10.13 -20.13 0.66
N THR A 233 -10.10 -18.95 1.28
CA THR A 233 -11.07 -17.87 1.03
C THR A 233 -11.10 -17.48 -0.45
N THR A 234 -9.92 -17.24 -1.03
CA THR A 234 -9.76 -16.84 -2.44
C THR A 234 -10.13 -17.98 -3.38
N ARG A 235 -9.69 -19.21 -3.06
CA ARG A 235 -9.96 -20.40 -3.87
C ARG A 235 -11.45 -20.76 -3.91
N ASP A 236 -12.11 -20.78 -2.76
CA ASP A 236 -13.53 -21.11 -2.63
C ASP A 236 -14.39 -20.02 -3.26
N PHE A 237 -14.03 -18.76 -3.06
CA PHE A 237 -14.68 -17.65 -3.74
C PHE A 237 -14.58 -17.80 -5.26
N ALA A 238 -13.39 -18.06 -5.82
CA ALA A 238 -13.21 -18.27 -7.26
C ALA A 238 -14.09 -19.40 -7.81
N LEU A 239 -14.22 -20.52 -7.08
CA LEU A 239 -15.11 -21.63 -7.48
C LEU A 239 -16.58 -21.26 -7.42
N SER A 240 -16.99 -20.50 -6.40
CA SER A 240 -18.38 -20.07 -6.21
C SER A 240 -18.91 -19.18 -7.34
N LEU A 241 -18.00 -18.55 -8.09
CA LEU A 241 -18.34 -17.65 -9.19
C LEU A 241 -18.70 -18.38 -10.49
N ILE A 242 -18.28 -19.64 -10.66
CA ILE A 242 -18.46 -20.35 -11.93
C ILE A 242 -19.88 -20.90 -12.04
N ASP A 243 -20.59 -20.56 -13.11
CA ASP A 243 -21.90 -21.15 -13.36
C ASP A 243 -21.76 -22.65 -13.67
N LYS A 244 -22.70 -23.44 -13.14
CA LYS A 244 -22.68 -24.91 -13.27
C LYS A 244 -22.49 -25.39 -14.71
N ASP A 245 -23.15 -24.72 -15.66
CA ASP A 245 -23.12 -25.06 -17.09
C ASP A 245 -21.79 -24.68 -17.79
N HIS A 246 -20.96 -23.87 -17.12
CA HIS A 246 -19.61 -23.50 -17.57
C HIS A 246 -18.50 -24.30 -16.84
N GLY A 247 -18.88 -25.27 -16.00
CA GLY A 247 -17.96 -26.14 -15.28
C GLY A 247 -17.11 -27.04 -16.20
N GLY A 248 -16.07 -27.65 -15.62
CA GLY A 248 -15.10 -28.48 -16.33
C GLY A 248 -13.76 -27.79 -16.51
N ASN A 249 -13.05 -28.13 -17.58
CA ASN A 249 -11.73 -27.54 -17.89
C ASN A 249 -11.80 -26.01 -18.02
N TYR A 250 -10.68 -25.35 -17.69
CA TYR A 250 -10.50 -23.90 -17.84
C TYR A 250 -10.97 -23.42 -19.22
N ASN A 251 -11.88 -22.44 -19.24
CA ASN A 251 -12.48 -21.94 -20.48
C ASN A 251 -12.94 -20.47 -20.38
N ILE A 252 -13.23 -19.86 -21.53
CA ILE A 252 -13.60 -18.45 -21.64
C ILE A 252 -14.89 -18.08 -20.90
N ALA A 253 -15.82 -19.04 -20.74
CA ALA A 253 -17.07 -18.80 -20.03
C ALA A 253 -16.83 -18.59 -18.53
N GLN A 254 -15.92 -19.36 -17.94
CA GLN A 254 -15.51 -19.21 -16.53
C GLN A 254 -14.88 -17.84 -16.28
N ILE A 255 -14.01 -17.37 -17.19
CA ILE A 255 -13.41 -16.03 -17.12
C ILE A 255 -14.52 -14.96 -17.12
N CYS A 256 -15.49 -15.08 -18.02
CA CYS A 256 -16.61 -14.14 -18.13
C CYS A 256 -17.49 -14.16 -16.87
N ASP A 257 -17.80 -15.33 -16.32
CA ASP A 257 -18.59 -15.46 -15.08
C ASP A 257 -17.93 -14.75 -13.92
N MET A 258 -16.64 -14.99 -13.74
CA MET A 258 -15.88 -14.47 -12.61
C MET A 258 -15.74 -12.96 -12.70
N TRP A 259 -15.29 -12.46 -13.86
CA TRP A 259 -15.16 -11.02 -14.09
C TRP A 259 -16.49 -10.31 -13.87
N GLU A 260 -17.57 -10.80 -14.47
CA GLU A 260 -18.89 -10.16 -14.40
C GLU A 260 -19.47 -10.13 -12.97
N LYS A 261 -19.34 -11.24 -12.23
CA LYS A 261 -19.84 -11.33 -10.85
C LYS A 261 -18.99 -10.54 -9.86
N ILE A 262 -17.70 -10.36 -10.11
CA ILE A 262 -16.84 -9.44 -9.35
C ILE A 262 -17.24 -8.01 -9.69
N TYR A 263 -17.21 -7.64 -10.97
CA TYR A 263 -17.55 -6.31 -11.48
C TYR A 263 -18.90 -5.80 -10.96
N LYS A 264 -19.96 -6.61 -11.03
CA LYS A 264 -21.31 -6.22 -10.58
C LYS A 264 -21.44 -5.98 -9.08
N ARG A 265 -20.52 -6.49 -8.26
CA ARG A 265 -20.53 -6.37 -6.80
C ARG A 265 -19.45 -5.43 -6.29
N TRP A 266 -18.54 -4.98 -7.16
CA TRP A 266 -17.43 -4.12 -6.79
C TRP A 266 -17.91 -2.77 -6.27
N THR A 267 -17.35 -2.33 -5.15
CA THR A 267 -17.53 -0.97 -4.65
C THR A 267 -16.17 -0.28 -4.63
N TYR A 268 -16.00 0.72 -5.50
CA TYR A 268 -14.75 1.46 -5.58
C TYR A 268 -14.55 2.35 -4.35
N VAL A 269 -13.41 2.22 -3.67
CA VAL A 269 -13.02 3.01 -2.50
C VAL A 269 -11.51 3.27 -2.61
N ASN A 270 -11.11 4.54 -2.73
CA ASN A 270 -9.71 4.92 -2.76
C ASN A 270 -9.00 4.53 -1.47
N ASP A 271 -7.73 4.18 -1.59
CA ASP A 271 -6.80 4.24 -0.47
C ASP A 271 -6.71 5.64 0.16
N PRO A 272 -6.22 5.71 1.42
CA PRO A 272 -5.87 7.00 2.01
C PRO A 272 -4.91 7.76 1.08
N LYS A 273 -5.13 9.07 0.95
CA LYS A 273 -4.31 9.91 0.10
C LYS A 273 -2.83 9.76 0.46
N GLY A 274 -2.01 9.54 -0.55
CA GLY A 274 -0.57 9.38 -0.39
C GLY A 274 -0.14 8.00 0.13
N THR A 275 -1.04 7.02 0.13
CA THR A 275 -0.68 5.63 0.41
C THR A 275 -1.21 4.73 -0.69
N GLU A 276 -0.47 3.66 -0.94
CA GLU A 276 -0.82 2.61 -1.89
C GLU A 276 -0.75 1.28 -1.13
N TYR A 277 -1.89 0.64 -0.98
CA TYR A 277 -2.08 -0.57 -0.20
C TYR A 277 -2.67 -1.68 -1.08
N TYR A 278 -1.79 -2.57 -1.55
CA TYR A 278 -2.19 -3.79 -2.24
C TYR A 278 -2.91 -4.77 -1.29
N SER A 279 -4.25 -4.75 -1.25
CA SER A 279 -5.01 -5.64 -0.38
C SER A 279 -4.91 -7.09 -0.85
N PRO A 280 -4.59 -8.05 0.06
CA PRO A 280 -4.68 -9.47 -0.27
C PRO A 280 -6.08 -9.83 -0.78
N ALA A 281 -6.19 -10.63 -1.85
CA ALA A 281 -7.49 -10.95 -2.44
C ALA A 281 -8.45 -11.58 -1.42
N SER A 282 -7.95 -12.40 -0.49
CA SER A 282 -8.76 -12.94 0.62
C SER A 282 -9.34 -11.86 1.54
N ARG A 283 -8.60 -10.79 1.82
CA ARG A 283 -9.07 -9.63 2.59
C ARG A 283 -10.15 -8.87 1.81
N THR A 284 -9.91 -8.60 0.54
CA THR A 284 -10.88 -7.92 -0.36
C THR A 284 -12.20 -8.67 -0.45
N ILE A 285 -12.15 -10.02 -0.48
CA ILE A 285 -13.34 -10.87 -0.41
C ILE A 285 -14.08 -10.70 0.93
N ASN A 286 -13.36 -10.74 2.06
CA ASN A 286 -13.94 -10.60 3.40
C ASN A 286 -14.54 -9.21 3.65
N LEU A 287 -14.03 -8.17 2.98
CA LEU A 287 -14.57 -6.80 3.05
C LEU A 287 -15.79 -6.57 2.14
N GLY A 288 -16.21 -7.60 1.39
CA GLY A 288 -17.37 -7.52 0.51
C GLY A 288 -17.08 -6.88 -0.84
N LEU A 289 -15.89 -7.13 -1.40
CA LEU A 289 -15.46 -6.68 -2.73
C LEU A 289 -15.40 -5.14 -2.85
N LYS A 290 -14.58 -4.55 -1.98
CA LYS A 290 -14.36 -3.11 -1.90
C LYS A 290 -12.88 -2.82 -1.90
N GLY A 291 -12.50 -1.72 -2.55
CA GLY A 291 -11.12 -1.29 -2.77
C GLY A 291 -11.06 -0.42 -4.01
N ASP A 292 -9.87 -0.05 -4.45
CA ASP A 292 -9.63 0.76 -5.63
C ASP A 292 -9.16 -0.10 -6.83
N CYS A 293 -8.27 0.44 -7.67
CA CYS A 293 -7.97 -0.12 -8.98
C CYS A 293 -7.05 -1.35 -8.90
N ASP A 294 -6.02 -1.34 -8.05
CA ASP A 294 -5.11 -2.46 -7.85
C ASP A 294 -5.78 -3.55 -7.02
N ASP A 295 -6.62 -3.22 -6.04
CA ASP A 295 -7.40 -4.19 -5.27
C ASP A 295 -8.34 -5.01 -6.14
N PHE A 296 -9.06 -4.35 -7.06
CA PHE A 296 -9.89 -5.03 -8.06
C PHE A 296 -9.03 -5.95 -8.93
N THR A 297 -7.90 -5.43 -9.37
CA THR A 297 -6.98 -6.08 -10.30
C THR A 297 -6.34 -7.32 -9.70
N ILE A 298 -5.87 -7.22 -8.47
CA ILE A 298 -5.33 -8.31 -7.66
C ILE A 298 -6.42 -9.35 -7.48
N LEU A 299 -7.63 -8.99 -7.03
CA LEU A 299 -8.73 -9.94 -6.88
C LEU A 299 -9.05 -10.68 -8.19
N VAL A 300 -9.17 -9.98 -9.31
CA VAL A 300 -9.43 -10.60 -10.61
C VAL A 300 -8.29 -11.53 -11.01
N ALA A 301 -7.03 -11.10 -10.95
CA ALA A 301 -5.89 -11.95 -11.28
C ALA A 301 -5.83 -13.21 -10.38
N SER A 302 -6.08 -13.04 -9.09
CA SER A 302 -6.07 -14.11 -8.09
C SER A 302 -7.10 -15.18 -8.36
N THR A 303 -8.33 -14.76 -8.64
CA THR A 303 -9.41 -15.70 -8.93
C THR A 303 -9.15 -16.46 -10.24
N MET A 304 -8.60 -15.79 -11.26
CA MET A 304 -8.21 -16.44 -12.52
C MET A 304 -7.08 -17.46 -12.33
N LEU A 305 -6.06 -17.14 -11.52
CA LEU A 305 -5.01 -18.09 -11.12
C LEU A 305 -5.58 -19.31 -10.44
N ALA A 306 -6.53 -19.11 -9.51
CA ALA A 306 -7.12 -20.18 -8.71
C ALA A 306 -7.84 -21.25 -9.55
N ILE A 307 -8.24 -20.93 -10.79
CA ILE A 307 -8.90 -21.87 -11.72
C ILE A 307 -7.99 -22.35 -12.86
N GLY A 308 -6.69 -22.05 -12.79
CA GLY A 308 -5.70 -22.49 -13.77
C GLY A 308 -5.48 -21.54 -14.95
N GLY A 309 -5.97 -20.31 -14.87
CA GLY A 309 -5.67 -19.26 -15.86
C GLY A 309 -4.25 -18.72 -15.73
N THR A 310 -3.82 -17.95 -16.72
CA THR A 310 -2.51 -17.25 -16.72
C THR A 310 -2.75 -15.74 -16.84
N PRO A 311 -3.05 -15.07 -15.72
CA PRO A 311 -3.20 -13.62 -15.70
C PRO A 311 -1.86 -12.92 -15.58
N ARG A 312 -1.91 -11.60 -15.77
CA ARG A 312 -0.87 -10.64 -15.39
C ARG A 312 -1.54 -9.35 -14.91
N VAL A 313 -0.89 -8.64 -14.02
CA VAL A 313 -1.31 -7.31 -13.59
C VAL A 313 -0.64 -6.29 -14.48
N ILE A 314 -1.40 -5.31 -14.94
CA ILE A 314 -0.90 -4.17 -15.68
C ILE A 314 -0.97 -2.95 -14.79
N LEU A 315 0.18 -2.32 -14.57
CA LEU A 315 0.27 -0.97 -14.04
C LEU A 315 0.47 -0.03 -15.22
N ALA A 316 -0.44 0.91 -15.41
CA ALA A 316 -0.35 1.96 -16.39
C ALA A 316 -0.34 3.30 -15.66
N SER A 317 0.39 4.28 -16.17
CA SER A 317 0.31 5.66 -15.71
C SER A 317 0.15 6.59 -16.89
N ASP A 318 -0.61 7.66 -16.71
CA ASP A 318 -0.51 8.84 -17.57
C ASP A 318 0.18 9.98 -16.80
N SER A 319 0.13 11.20 -17.35
CA SER A 319 0.71 12.40 -16.72
C SER A 319 0.00 12.87 -15.43
N VAL A 320 -1.12 12.25 -15.05
CA VAL A 320 -2.01 12.71 -13.97
C VAL A 320 -2.37 11.61 -12.97
N GLU A 321 -2.57 10.36 -13.44
CA GLU A 321 -3.02 9.25 -12.60
C GLU A 321 -2.36 7.91 -12.95
N GLY A 322 -2.18 7.09 -11.92
CA GLY A 322 -1.88 5.66 -12.04
C GLY A 322 -3.18 4.85 -12.17
N HIS A 323 -3.12 3.75 -12.89
CA HIS A 323 -4.24 2.82 -13.03
C HIS A 323 -3.75 1.38 -13.12
N ALA A 324 -4.44 0.49 -12.41
CA ALA A 324 -4.18 -0.94 -12.44
C ALA A 324 -5.35 -1.70 -13.06
N TYR A 325 -5.02 -2.68 -13.91
CA TYR A 325 -5.98 -3.64 -14.45
C TYR A 325 -5.36 -5.01 -14.71
N ALA A 326 -6.17 -6.06 -14.68
CA ALA A 326 -5.73 -7.39 -15.03
C ALA A 326 -5.78 -7.62 -16.56
N GLU A 327 -4.89 -8.46 -17.05
CA GLU A 327 -5.01 -9.11 -18.35
C GLU A 327 -4.91 -10.63 -18.19
N ILE A 328 -5.49 -11.38 -19.13
CA ILE A 328 -5.42 -12.84 -19.10
C ILE A 328 -5.07 -13.44 -20.45
N CYS A 329 -4.14 -14.39 -20.48
CA CYS A 329 -3.79 -15.11 -21.69
C CYS A 329 -4.93 -16.06 -22.08
N ILE A 330 -5.58 -15.79 -23.22
CA ILE A 330 -6.75 -16.55 -23.70
C ILE A 330 -6.46 -17.41 -24.93
N ALA A 331 -5.35 -17.16 -25.62
CA ALA A 331 -5.01 -17.88 -26.84
C ALA A 331 -3.52 -17.81 -27.17
N ASN A 332 -3.05 -18.79 -27.94
CA ASN A 332 -1.73 -18.82 -28.56
C ASN A 332 -1.77 -18.88 -30.10
N ASN A 333 -2.97 -18.75 -30.67
CA ASN A 333 -3.23 -18.76 -32.11
C ASN A 333 -4.51 -17.98 -32.44
N LYS A 334 -4.62 -17.52 -33.69
CA LYS A 334 -5.74 -16.69 -34.15
C LYS A 334 -7.11 -17.40 -34.07
N ASP A 335 -7.17 -18.71 -34.29
CA ASP A 335 -8.43 -19.45 -34.26
C ASP A 335 -9.01 -19.50 -32.84
N SER A 336 -8.16 -19.71 -31.84
CA SER A 336 -8.56 -19.73 -30.43
C SER A 336 -8.95 -18.34 -29.95
N LEU A 337 -8.22 -17.30 -30.38
CA LEU A 337 -8.60 -15.90 -30.16
C LEU A 337 -9.98 -15.60 -30.75
N GLN A 338 -10.24 -16.01 -31.99
CA GLN A 338 -11.51 -15.75 -32.66
C GLN A 338 -12.68 -16.46 -31.95
N LYS A 339 -12.49 -17.70 -31.48
CA LYS A 339 -13.50 -18.42 -30.69
C LYS A 339 -13.82 -17.68 -29.38
N ALA A 340 -12.80 -17.21 -28.67
CA ALA A 340 -12.98 -16.44 -27.45
C ALA A 340 -13.69 -15.10 -27.72
N ALA A 341 -13.27 -14.37 -28.75
CA ALA A 341 -13.90 -13.11 -29.18
C ALA A 341 -15.38 -13.31 -29.53
N ASN A 342 -15.70 -14.37 -30.29
CA ASN A 342 -17.07 -14.70 -30.65
C ASN A 342 -17.93 -14.99 -29.42
N TYR A 343 -17.43 -15.78 -28.47
CA TYR A 343 -18.14 -16.08 -27.23
C TYR A 343 -18.41 -14.81 -26.43
N ILE A 344 -17.39 -13.98 -26.20
CA ILE A 344 -17.50 -12.72 -25.45
C ILE A 344 -18.53 -11.80 -26.12
N CYS A 345 -18.41 -11.56 -27.42
CA CYS A 345 -19.32 -10.65 -28.10
C CYS A 345 -20.73 -11.19 -28.27
N GLN A 346 -20.92 -12.51 -28.33
CA GLN A 346 -22.25 -13.10 -28.22
C GLN A 346 -22.89 -12.85 -26.84
N ARG A 347 -22.10 -12.98 -25.75
CA ARG A 347 -22.54 -12.78 -24.37
C ARG A 347 -22.84 -11.31 -24.06
N TYR A 348 -21.89 -10.43 -24.35
CA TYR A 348 -21.94 -9.00 -23.96
C TYR A 348 -22.47 -8.06 -25.05
N LYS A 349 -22.85 -8.59 -26.22
CA LYS A 349 -23.33 -7.81 -27.37
C LYS A 349 -22.32 -6.76 -27.87
N CYS A 350 -21.02 -7.06 -27.76
CA CYS A 350 -19.95 -6.24 -28.33
C CYS A 350 -19.73 -6.51 -29.82
N LYS A 351 -19.00 -5.62 -30.49
CA LYS A 351 -18.56 -5.81 -31.90
C LYS A 351 -17.18 -6.44 -32.00
N ASN A 352 -16.30 -6.11 -31.05
CA ASN A 352 -14.91 -6.55 -31.00
C ASN A 352 -14.45 -6.64 -29.55
N ILE A 353 -13.29 -7.26 -29.36
CA ILE A 353 -12.57 -7.28 -28.09
C ILE A 353 -11.21 -6.60 -28.24
N ALA A 354 -10.77 -5.89 -27.20
CA ALA A 354 -9.41 -5.42 -27.06
C ALA A 354 -8.54 -6.52 -26.47
N TYR A 355 -7.34 -6.66 -27.03
CA TYR A 355 -6.32 -7.58 -26.57
C TYR A 355 -4.93 -7.04 -26.90
N ARG A 356 -3.93 -7.46 -26.14
CA ARG A 356 -2.51 -7.26 -26.47
C ARG A 356 -1.90 -8.55 -27.00
N THR A 357 -0.79 -8.42 -27.70
CA THR A 357 0.03 -9.55 -28.12
C THR A 357 1.41 -9.48 -27.50
N THR A 358 1.95 -10.63 -27.12
CA THR A 358 3.37 -10.80 -26.82
C THR A 358 3.91 -11.96 -27.64
N ASN A 359 5.21 -11.93 -27.96
CA ASN A 359 5.90 -13.07 -28.53
C ASN A 359 6.81 -13.67 -27.47
N ALA A 360 6.49 -14.88 -27.01
CA ALA A 360 7.29 -15.63 -26.05
C ALA A 360 7.70 -16.96 -26.70
N ASN A 361 9.01 -17.24 -26.75
CA ASN A 361 9.56 -18.49 -27.31
C ASN A 361 9.07 -18.79 -28.74
N GLY A 362 8.90 -17.77 -29.58
CA GLY A 362 8.41 -17.92 -30.96
C GLY A 362 6.92 -18.19 -31.09
N GLN A 363 6.15 -18.13 -30.00
CA GLN A 363 4.69 -18.23 -30.01
C GLN A 363 4.06 -16.89 -29.65
N THR A 364 3.06 -16.48 -30.44
CA THR A 364 2.25 -15.30 -30.13
C THR A 364 1.22 -15.65 -29.06
N GLN A 365 1.24 -14.94 -27.94
CA GLN A 365 0.23 -15.02 -26.90
C GLN A 365 -0.73 -13.83 -27.03
N TYR A 366 -2.01 -14.07 -26.76
CA TYR A 366 -3.06 -13.07 -26.83
C TYR A 366 -3.64 -12.82 -25.44
N TRP A 367 -3.50 -11.58 -24.98
CA TRP A 367 -3.85 -11.14 -23.63
C TRP A 367 -5.14 -10.32 -23.69
N LEU A 368 -6.21 -10.83 -23.09
CA LEU A 368 -7.51 -10.17 -23.01
C LEU A 368 -7.49 -9.12 -21.90
N ASN A 369 -7.99 -7.92 -22.18
CA ASN A 369 -8.18 -6.88 -21.18
C ASN A 369 -9.27 -7.27 -20.16
N LEU A 370 -9.01 -7.16 -18.87
CA LEU A 370 -9.99 -7.38 -17.79
C LEU A 370 -10.19 -6.14 -16.91
N ASP A 371 -9.85 -4.95 -17.42
CA ASP A 371 -10.06 -3.67 -16.74
C ASP A 371 -11.52 -3.45 -16.30
N TRP A 372 -11.70 -3.01 -15.06
CA TRP A 372 -12.98 -2.68 -14.46
C TRP A 372 -13.57 -1.38 -15.01
N SER A 373 -12.74 -0.48 -15.56
CA SER A 373 -13.22 0.71 -16.27
C SER A 373 -14.03 0.32 -17.53
N SER A 374 -13.87 -0.93 -17.98
CA SER A 374 -14.64 -1.53 -19.06
C SER A 374 -15.91 -2.23 -18.58
N LYS A 375 -16.94 -2.26 -19.44
CA LYS A 375 -18.24 -2.88 -19.12
C LYS A 375 -18.31 -4.39 -19.41
N HIS A 376 -17.24 -4.97 -19.95
CA HIS A 376 -17.12 -6.40 -20.25
C HIS A 376 -15.65 -6.82 -20.40
N PRO A 377 -15.33 -8.12 -20.28
CA PRO A 377 -14.02 -8.63 -20.66
C PRO A 377 -13.68 -8.28 -22.11
N GLY A 378 -12.48 -7.77 -22.34
CA GLY A 378 -12.02 -7.31 -23.65
C GLY A 378 -12.62 -5.98 -24.08
N GLY A 379 -13.09 -5.12 -23.18
CA GLY A 379 -13.38 -3.73 -23.58
C GLY A 379 -12.10 -2.89 -23.69
N SER A 380 -12.24 -1.61 -24.07
CA SER A 380 -11.11 -0.73 -24.38
C SER A 380 -10.07 -0.64 -23.26
N TYR A 381 -8.81 -0.50 -23.64
CA TYR A 381 -7.73 -0.21 -22.70
C TYR A 381 -7.81 1.23 -22.20
N PHE A 382 -7.41 1.42 -20.94
CA PHE A 382 -7.05 2.72 -20.38
C PHE A 382 -6.10 3.46 -21.33
N GLN A 383 -6.49 4.68 -21.71
CA GLN A 383 -5.67 5.53 -22.56
C GLN A 383 -4.59 6.13 -21.67
N ASN A 384 -3.33 5.81 -21.95
CA ASN A 384 -2.19 6.37 -21.25
C ASN A 384 -1.13 6.83 -22.23
N ASP A 385 -0.38 7.85 -21.85
CA ASP A 385 0.80 8.34 -22.55
C ASP A 385 2.11 8.06 -21.78
N GLY A 386 2.00 7.49 -20.57
CA GLY A 386 3.12 7.13 -19.71
C GLY A 386 3.59 5.68 -19.85
N ALA A 387 4.15 5.14 -18.77
CA ALA A 387 4.70 3.79 -18.76
C ALA A 387 3.59 2.76 -18.54
N THR A 388 3.65 1.66 -19.29
CA THR A 388 2.86 0.46 -19.01
C THR A 388 3.78 -0.68 -18.60
N VAL A 389 3.54 -1.29 -17.44
CA VAL A 389 4.31 -2.43 -16.91
C VAL A 389 3.38 -3.62 -16.73
N ALA A 390 3.81 -4.78 -17.21
CA ALA A 390 3.13 -6.05 -16.99
C ALA A 390 3.88 -6.88 -15.93
N ILE A 391 3.19 -7.22 -14.85
CA ILE A 391 3.67 -8.03 -13.73
C ILE A 391 3.03 -9.42 -13.80
N TYR A 392 3.87 -10.45 -13.80
CA TYR A 392 3.46 -11.85 -13.89
C TYR A 392 3.42 -12.50 -12.48
N PRO A 393 2.59 -13.55 -12.28
CA PRO A 393 2.46 -14.25 -11.00
C PRO A 393 3.75 -14.86 -10.43
N ASN A 394 4.82 -14.95 -11.23
CA ASN A 394 6.14 -15.41 -10.80
C ASN A 394 7.09 -14.24 -10.43
N LYS A 395 6.54 -13.06 -10.14
CA LYS A 395 7.26 -11.81 -9.83
C LYS A 395 8.09 -11.23 -10.98
N HIS A 396 8.13 -11.89 -12.13
CA HIS A 396 8.72 -11.31 -13.33
C HIS A 396 7.87 -10.13 -13.79
N TRP A 397 8.50 -9.06 -14.27
CA TRP A 397 7.80 -7.92 -14.83
C TRP A 397 8.51 -7.41 -16.09
N VAL A 398 7.74 -6.80 -17.00
CA VAL A 398 8.27 -6.22 -18.24
C VAL A 398 7.59 -4.90 -18.56
N ARG A 399 8.35 -3.95 -19.11
CA ARG A 399 7.77 -2.74 -19.70
C ARG A 399 7.16 -3.08 -21.05
N LEU A 400 5.89 -2.73 -21.24
CA LEU A 400 5.21 -2.81 -22.52
C LEU A 400 5.53 -1.54 -23.32
N LYS A 401 5.70 -1.69 -24.64
CA LYS A 401 5.94 -0.61 -25.58
C LYS A 401 4.65 -0.06 -26.14
#